data_AF-A0A924VJV6-F1
#
_entry.id   AF-A0A924VJV6-F1
#
_cell.length_a   1.000
_cell.length_b   1.000
_cell.length_c   1.000
_cell.angle_alpha   90.00
_cell.angle_beta   90.00
_cell.angle_gamma   90.00
#
_symmetry.space_group_name_H-M   'P 1'
#
loop_
_entity.id
_entity.type
_entity.pdbx_description
1 polymer ?
#
loop_
_entity_poly.entity_id
_entity_poly.type
_entity_poly.pdbx_seq_one_letter_code
_entity_poly.pdbx_strand_id
1 'polypeptide(L)'
;MIQLDAYLEGVYYGRFAEGDHTGELVFIYDESAPATPISLSIPRDGRASRSAATNLLDNLLPDRDEVRERMKKSYGAAGTDALSLLAAAGGDIAGGLVLVPAGADLRHDQPILDPALDMDVAERIAAIKRDPDAWTSSEGPARFSLAGSQGKFALADYDGEWYWSNRTLPSTHIIKPAASRLPGLEAVEADTLALASAVGLPAAKASL
;
A
#
# COMPACT_ATOMS: atom_id res chain seq x y z
N MET A 1 -22.18 -8.07 1.50
CA MET A 1 -21.32 -7.31 0.58
C MET A 1 -20.04 -6.95 1.31
N ILE A 2 -18.89 -6.93 0.63
CA ILE A 2 -17.61 -6.56 1.25
C ILE A 2 -17.68 -5.08 1.67
N GLN A 3 -17.19 -4.76 2.86
CA GLN A 3 -17.05 -3.39 3.37
C GLN A 3 -15.64 -3.26 3.96
N LEU A 4 -15.03 -2.09 3.83
CA LEU A 4 -13.71 -1.82 4.37
C LEU A 4 -13.74 -0.69 5.39
N ASP A 5 -13.33 -0.99 6.62
CA ASP A 5 -13.03 0.02 7.63
C ASP A 5 -11.66 0.64 7.32
N ALA A 6 -11.59 1.97 7.41
CA ALA A 6 -10.39 2.74 7.15
C ALA A 6 -9.86 3.36 8.43
N TYR A 7 -8.57 3.13 8.67
CA TYR A 7 -7.85 3.69 9.80
C TYR A 7 -6.66 4.49 9.28
N LEU A 8 -6.40 5.65 9.90
CA LEU A 8 -5.24 6.48 9.62
C LEU A 8 -4.54 6.78 10.94
N GLU A 9 -3.27 6.43 11.04
CA GLU A 9 -2.48 6.56 12.28
C GLU A 9 -3.14 5.86 13.49
N GLY A 10 -3.79 4.71 13.24
CA GLY A 10 -4.50 3.94 14.26
C GLY A 10 -5.87 4.50 14.66
N VAL A 11 -6.28 5.66 14.15
CA VAL A 11 -7.59 6.26 14.39
C VAL A 11 -8.57 5.75 13.34
N TYR A 12 -9.77 5.33 13.76
CA TYR A 12 -10.85 4.96 12.84
C TYR A 12 -11.41 6.20 12.15
N TYR A 13 -11.43 6.22 10.82
CA TYR A 13 -11.92 7.36 10.03
C TYR A 13 -13.31 7.15 9.45
N GLY A 14 -13.72 5.90 9.26
CA GLY A 14 -14.97 5.56 8.58
C GLY A 14 -14.85 4.32 7.73
N ARG A 15 -15.77 4.16 6.78
CA ARG A 15 -15.94 2.92 6.02
C ARG A 15 -16.23 3.16 4.55
N PHE A 16 -15.63 2.35 3.69
CA PHE A 16 -16.07 2.15 2.31
C PHE A 16 -17.26 1.18 2.27
N ALA A 17 -18.37 1.64 1.71
CA ALA A 17 -19.62 0.89 1.59
C ALA A 17 -20.30 1.18 0.26
N GLU A 18 -21.28 0.36 -0.09
CA GLU A 18 -22.18 0.64 -1.22
C GLU A 18 -23.14 1.77 -0.84
N GLY A 19 -23.31 2.72 -1.75
CA GLY A 19 -24.22 3.85 -1.60
C GLY A 19 -25.68 3.43 -1.81
N ASP A 20 -26.56 4.07 -1.05
CA ASP A 20 -27.97 3.68 -0.85
C ASP A 20 -28.83 3.54 -2.12
N HIS A 21 -28.43 4.13 -3.26
CA HIS A 21 -29.33 4.30 -4.43
C HIS A 21 -28.79 3.78 -5.78
N THR A 22 -27.48 3.55 -5.92
CA THR A 22 -26.87 3.29 -7.25
C THR A 22 -25.84 2.16 -7.27
N GLY A 23 -25.60 1.49 -6.14
CA GLY A 23 -24.54 0.49 -6.06
C GLY A 23 -23.12 1.07 -6.16
N GLU A 24 -23.00 2.41 -6.09
CA GLU A 24 -21.71 3.09 -6.17
C GLU A 24 -20.95 2.97 -4.86
N LEU A 25 -19.63 2.83 -4.94
CA LEU A 25 -18.81 2.82 -3.73
C LEU A 25 -18.74 4.25 -3.16
N VAL A 26 -19.07 4.39 -1.89
CA VAL A 26 -18.96 5.64 -1.13
C VAL A 26 -18.07 5.44 0.09
N PHE A 27 -17.51 6.54 0.59
CA PHE A 27 -16.84 6.55 1.89
C PHE A 27 -17.70 7.33 2.90
N ILE A 28 -18.04 6.66 3.99
CA ILE A 28 -18.85 7.23 5.07
C ILE A 28 -17.92 7.51 6.24
N TYR A 29 -17.72 8.78 6.54
CA TYR A 29 -16.90 9.20 7.68
C TYR A 29 -17.58 8.86 9.01
N ASP A 30 -16.78 8.45 9.98
CA ASP A 30 -17.20 8.38 11.38
C ASP A 30 -17.32 9.78 11.98
N GLU A 31 -18.30 9.98 12.86
CA GLU A 31 -18.55 11.26 13.52
C GLU A 31 -17.38 11.68 14.43
N SER A 32 -16.68 10.71 15.03
CA SER A 32 -15.54 10.96 15.93
C SER A 32 -14.22 11.18 15.21
N ALA A 33 -14.19 10.96 13.89
CA ALA A 33 -12.95 10.99 13.13
C ALA A 33 -12.42 12.43 12.95
N PRO A 34 -11.08 12.63 12.91
CA PRO A 34 -10.46 13.95 12.81
C PRO A 34 -10.90 14.76 11.60
N ALA A 35 -10.85 16.10 11.68
CA ALA A 35 -11.34 16.99 10.63
C ALA A 35 -10.61 16.84 9.28
N THR A 36 -9.35 16.39 9.29
CA THR A 36 -8.59 16.07 8.08
C THR A 36 -9.32 14.95 7.31
N PRO A 37 -9.55 15.08 6.00
CA PRO A 37 -10.16 14.02 5.21
C PRO A 37 -9.16 12.89 4.89
N ILE A 38 -9.63 11.68 4.61
CA ILE A 38 -8.76 10.57 4.15
C ILE A 38 -8.15 10.84 2.77
N SER A 39 -8.82 11.69 1.99
CA SER A 39 -8.37 12.15 0.68
C SER A 39 -9.01 13.50 0.39
N LEU A 40 -8.26 14.40 -0.27
CA LEU A 40 -8.80 15.68 -0.74
C LEU A 40 -9.91 15.49 -1.79
N SER A 41 -9.96 14.35 -2.47
CA SER A 41 -11.06 14.00 -3.41
C SER A 41 -12.34 13.55 -2.70
N ILE A 42 -12.27 13.25 -1.39
CA ILE A 42 -13.40 12.80 -0.56
C ILE A 42 -13.52 13.75 0.64
N PRO A 43 -13.88 15.02 0.43
CA PRO A 43 -14.00 15.98 1.51
C PRO A 43 -15.16 15.61 2.45
N ARG A 44 -15.05 16.00 3.73
CA ARG A 44 -16.08 15.74 4.76
C ARG A 44 -17.39 16.52 4.55
N ASP A 45 -17.40 17.52 3.69
CA ASP A 45 -18.58 18.33 3.38
C ASP A 45 -19.53 17.68 2.36
N GLY A 46 -19.25 16.43 1.98
CA GLY A 46 -20.11 15.65 1.08
C GLY A 46 -19.97 16.01 -0.40
N ARG A 47 -18.99 16.86 -0.79
CA ARG A 47 -18.77 17.26 -2.20
C ARG A 47 -17.94 16.28 -3.03
N ALA A 48 -17.78 15.04 -2.56
CA ALA A 48 -17.06 14.00 -3.30
C ALA A 48 -17.81 13.65 -4.61
N SER A 49 -17.06 13.39 -5.68
CA SER A 49 -17.67 12.83 -6.90
C SER A 49 -18.06 11.36 -6.67
N ARG A 50 -19.01 10.85 -7.49
CA ARG A 50 -19.45 9.45 -7.42
C ARG A 50 -18.32 8.43 -7.60
N SER A 51 -17.26 8.80 -8.32
CA SER A 51 -16.10 7.92 -8.55
C SER A 51 -14.95 8.13 -7.56
N ALA A 52 -15.04 9.10 -6.64
CA ALA A 52 -13.90 9.48 -5.80
C ALA A 52 -13.43 8.35 -4.89
N ALA A 53 -14.35 7.59 -4.28
CA ALA A 53 -14.02 6.46 -3.42
C ALA A 53 -13.40 5.31 -4.22
N THR A 54 -14.00 4.94 -5.35
CA THR A 54 -13.44 3.91 -6.24
C THR A 54 -12.05 4.30 -6.72
N ASN A 55 -11.87 5.52 -7.21
CA ASN A 55 -10.58 6.01 -7.67
C ASN A 55 -9.54 6.02 -6.56
N LEU A 56 -9.92 6.36 -5.32
CA LEU A 56 -8.99 6.31 -4.19
C LEU A 56 -8.50 4.87 -3.97
N LEU A 57 -9.41 3.89 -3.90
CA LEU A 57 -9.03 2.49 -3.71
C LEU A 57 -8.21 1.94 -4.88
N ASP A 58 -8.58 2.28 -6.13
CA ASP A 58 -7.83 1.83 -7.30
C ASP A 58 -6.40 2.39 -7.35
N ASN A 59 -6.19 3.62 -6.89
CA ASN A 59 -4.85 4.24 -6.80
C ASN A 59 -3.98 3.62 -5.67
N LEU A 60 -4.53 2.75 -4.82
CA LEU A 60 -3.76 1.95 -3.87
C LEU A 60 -3.28 0.63 -4.47
N LEU A 61 -3.65 0.33 -5.70
CA LEU A 61 -3.38 -0.94 -6.35
C LEU A 61 -2.55 -0.74 -7.62
N PRO A 62 -1.89 -1.80 -8.11
CA PRO A 62 -1.21 -1.72 -9.40
C PRO A 62 -2.20 -1.52 -10.55
N ASP A 63 -1.75 -0.76 -11.55
CA ASP A 63 -2.55 -0.43 -12.75
C ASP A 63 -2.69 -1.60 -13.73
N ARG A 64 -1.82 -2.62 -13.63
CA ARG A 64 -1.78 -3.74 -14.57
C ARG A 64 -2.66 -4.91 -14.11
N ASP A 65 -3.60 -5.31 -14.96
CA ASP A 65 -4.52 -6.43 -14.71
C ASP A 65 -3.80 -7.73 -14.36
N GLU A 66 -2.68 -8.03 -15.03
CA GLU A 66 -1.88 -9.22 -14.76
C GLU A 66 -1.36 -9.27 -13.32
N VAL A 67 -1.00 -8.11 -12.75
CA VAL A 67 -0.55 -8.00 -11.35
C VAL A 67 -1.73 -8.18 -10.41
N ARG A 68 -2.88 -7.59 -10.73
CA ARG A 68 -4.13 -7.77 -9.95
C ARG A 68 -4.56 -9.24 -9.92
N GLU A 69 -4.42 -9.98 -11.02
CA GLU A 69 -4.69 -11.43 -11.06
C GLU A 69 -3.72 -12.25 -10.20
N ARG A 70 -2.44 -11.86 -10.15
CA ARG A 70 -1.46 -12.48 -9.23
C ARG A 70 -1.82 -12.19 -7.77
N MET A 71 -2.16 -10.94 -7.44
CA MET A 71 -2.61 -10.56 -6.10
C MET A 71 -3.85 -11.35 -5.67
N LYS A 72 -4.83 -11.49 -6.57
CA LYS A 72 -6.03 -12.30 -6.31
C LYS A 72 -5.67 -13.72 -5.90
N LYS A 73 -4.73 -14.36 -6.60
CA LYS A 73 -4.27 -15.72 -6.27
C LYS A 73 -3.49 -15.77 -4.95
N SER A 74 -2.56 -14.84 -4.74
CA SER A 74 -1.72 -14.80 -3.53
C SER A 74 -2.53 -14.52 -2.26
N TYR A 75 -3.52 -13.63 -2.32
CA TYR A 75 -4.38 -13.29 -1.17
C TYR A 75 -5.65 -14.14 -1.06
N GLY A 76 -5.95 -14.99 -2.04
CA GLY A 76 -7.22 -15.70 -2.09
C GLY A 76 -8.43 -14.77 -2.23
N ALA A 77 -8.27 -13.65 -2.94
CA ALA A 77 -9.32 -12.64 -3.08
C ALA A 77 -10.48 -13.12 -3.96
N ALA A 78 -11.68 -12.61 -3.69
CA ALA A 78 -12.89 -12.94 -4.47
C ALA A 78 -12.83 -12.47 -5.92
N GLY A 79 -12.13 -11.35 -6.17
CA GLY A 79 -12.06 -10.67 -7.45
C GLY A 79 -10.78 -9.85 -7.60
N THR A 80 -10.62 -9.22 -8.76
CA THR A 80 -9.53 -8.28 -9.08
C THR A 80 -9.94 -6.82 -8.93
N ASP A 81 -11.19 -6.55 -8.55
CA ASP A 81 -11.65 -5.23 -8.17
C ASP A 81 -10.99 -4.77 -6.86
N ALA A 82 -10.91 -3.45 -6.66
CA ALA A 82 -10.13 -2.91 -5.57
C ALA A 82 -10.62 -3.33 -4.19
N LEU A 83 -11.94 -3.41 -4.03
CA LEU A 83 -12.56 -3.78 -2.76
C LEU A 83 -12.21 -5.23 -2.39
N SER A 84 -12.30 -6.16 -3.35
CA SER A 84 -11.91 -7.56 -3.16
C SER A 84 -10.44 -7.72 -2.80
N LEU A 85 -9.54 -7.04 -3.53
CA LEU A 85 -8.10 -7.16 -3.32
C LEU A 85 -7.66 -6.57 -1.98
N LEU A 86 -8.15 -5.38 -1.63
CA LEU A 86 -7.79 -4.69 -0.38
C LEU A 86 -8.40 -5.38 0.84
N ALA A 87 -9.60 -5.95 0.72
CA ALA A 87 -10.20 -6.78 1.77
C ALA A 87 -9.37 -8.03 2.07
N ALA A 88 -8.87 -8.69 1.02
CA ALA A 88 -8.02 -9.87 1.15
C ALA A 88 -6.60 -9.53 1.63
N ALA A 89 -6.08 -8.35 1.28
CA ALA A 89 -4.79 -7.85 1.78
C ALA A 89 -4.82 -7.57 3.30
N GLY A 90 -5.98 -7.28 3.89
CA GLY A 90 -6.17 -7.29 5.34
C GLY A 90 -5.34 -6.25 6.11
N GLY A 91 -5.12 -5.08 5.52
CA GLY A 91 -4.36 -3.98 6.11
C GLY A 91 -2.87 -3.98 5.76
N ASP A 92 -2.39 -4.96 4.98
CA ASP A 92 -1.04 -4.96 4.42
C ASP A 92 -0.96 -4.07 3.17
N ILE A 93 -1.08 -2.75 3.39
CA ILE A 93 -0.98 -1.71 2.35
C ILE A 93 0.07 -0.71 2.83
N ALA A 94 1.04 -0.34 2.00
CA ALA A 94 2.01 0.68 2.39
C ALA A 94 1.37 2.06 2.56
N GLY A 95 1.92 2.79 3.54
CA GLY A 95 1.49 4.14 3.91
C GLY A 95 0.80 4.15 5.27
N GLY A 96 0.13 5.26 5.57
CA GLY A 96 -0.59 5.44 6.84
C GLY A 96 -2.04 4.95 6.85
N LEU A 97 -2.60 4.65 5.67
CA LEU A 97 -3.99 4.21 5.52
C LEU A 97 -4.08 2.69 5.62
N VAL A 98 -4.69 2.20 6.69
CA VAL A 98 -4.97 0.78 6.91
C VAL A 98 -6.42 0.50 6.54
N LEU A 99 -6.62 -0.42 5.58
CA LEU A 99 -7.94 -0.87 5.16
C LEU A 99 -8.15 -2.32 5.56
N VAL A 100 -9.20 -2.59 6.33
CA VAL A 100 -9.52 -3.92 6.82
C VAL A 100 -11.00 -4.25 6.61
N PRO A 101 -11.38 -5.52 6.51
CA PRO A 101 -12.80 -5.90 6.47
C PRO A 101 -13.57 -5.30 7.65
N ALA A 102 -14.78 -4.83 7.37
CA ALA A 102 -15.64 -4.21 8.37
C ALA A 102 -15.80 -5.09 9.63
N GLY A 103 -15.62 -4.48 10.80
CA GLY A 103 -15.74 -5.18 12.09
C GLY A 103 -14.47 -5.94 12.53
N ALA A 104 -13.37 -5.84 11.79
CA ALA A 104 -12.06 -6.26 12.29
C ALA A 104 -11.65 -5.36 13.47
N ASP A 105 -11.30 -5.97 14.62
CA ASP A 105 -10.80 -5.22 15.77
C ASP A 105 -9.30 -4.98 15.65
N LEU A 106 -8.91 -3.71 15.50
CA LEU A 106 -7.50 -3.28 15.43
C LEU A 106 -6.96 -2.77 16.77
N ARG A 107 -7.81 -2.63 17.80
CA ARG A 107 -7.46 -1.89 19.04
C ARG A 107 -6.47 -2.64 19.95
N HIS A 108 -6.11 -3.88 19.61
CA HIS A 108 -5.26 -4.74 20.44
C HIS A 108 -4.20 -5.50 19.65
N ASP A 109 -3.91 -5.08 18.43
CA ASP A 109 -2.87 -5.71 17.66
C ASP A 109 -1.49 -5.36 18.24
N GLN A 110 -0.84 -6.34 18.84
CA GLN A 110 0.59 -6.25 19.11
C GLN A 110 1.34 -6.23 17.76
N PRO A 111 2.48 -5.52 17.66
CA PRO A 111 3.33 -5.60 16.47
C PRO A 111 3.67 -7.05 16.15
N ILE A 112 3.25 -7.49 14.98
CA ILE A 112 3.65 -8.77 14.41
C ILE A 112 4.98 -8.51 13.71
N LEU A 113 6.05 -8.95 14.37
CA LEU A 113 7.40 -8.86 13.83
C LEU A 113 7.65 -10.05 12.91
N ASP A 114 7.87 -9.77 11.63
CA ASP A 114 8.21 -10.74 10.60
C ASP A 114 9.57 -10.37 10.02
N PRO A 115 10.68 -10.97 10.52
CA PRO A 115 12.03 -10.57 10.14
C PRO A 115 12.26 -10.65 8.62
N ALA A 116 12.80 -9.59 8.04
CA ALA A 116 13.22 -9.55 6.65
C ALA A 116 14.68 -10.00 6.54
N LEU A 117 14.90 -11.31 6.47
CA LEU A 117 16.25 -11.86 6.35
C LEU A 117 16.90 -11.47 5.02
N ASP A 118 18.21 -11.25 5.03
CA ASP A 118 18.99 -10.88 3.83
C ASP A 118 18.69 -11.78 2.62
N MET A 119 18.54 -13.08 2.85
CA MET A 119 18.24 -14.05 1.81
C MET A 119 16.86 -13.82 1.18
N ASP A 120 15.83 -13.58 2.00
CA ASP A 120 14.46 -13.35 1.54
C ASP A 120 14.36 -12.02 0.77
N VAL A 121 15.06 -11.00 1.25
CA VAL A 121 15.16 -9.70 0.58
C VAL A 121 15.90 -9.84 -0.76
N ALA A 122 17.03 -10.55 -0.79
CA ALA A 122 17.78 -10.80 -2.01
C ALA A 122 16.96 -11.60 -3.04
N GLU A 123 16.18 -12.59 -2.60
CA GLU A 123 15.27 -13.34 -3.46
C GLU A 123 14.17 -12.45 -4.04
N ARG A 124 13.57 -11.57 -3.22
CA ARG A 124 12.57 -10.58 -3.69
C ARG A 124 13.16 -9.63 -4.72
N ILE A 125 14.35 -9.10 -4.47
CA ILE A 125 15.07 -8.23 -5.42
C ILE A 125 15.33 -8.99 -6.72
N ALA A 126 15.85 -10.21 -6.66
CA ALA A 126 16.13 -11.03 -7.83
C ALA A 126 14.87 -11.39 -8.62
N ALA A 127 13.74 -11.60 -7.93
CA ALA A 127 12.45 -11.83 -8.56
C ALA A 127 11.99 -10.59 -9.35
N ILE A 128 11.99 -9.40 -8.73
CA ILE A 128 11.63 -8.14 -9.38
C ILE A 128 12.54 -7.81 -10.56
N LYS A 129 13.85 -8.12 -10.46
CA LYS A 129 14.79 -7.92 -11.57
C LYS A 129 14.51 -8.82 -12.76
N ARG A 130 14.06 -10.05 -12.52
CA ARG A 130 13.70 -11.03 -13.56
C ARG A 130 12.35 -10.71 -14.22
N ASP A 131 11.38 -10.37 -13.40
CA ASP A 131 10.04 -9.98 -13.81
C ASP A 131 9.65 -8.74 -12.97
N PRO A 132 9.57 -7.54 -13.57
CA PRO A 132 9.17 -6.32 -12.87
C PRO A 132 7.82 -6.43 -12.14
N ASP A 133 6.99 -7.41 -12.52
CA ASP A 133 5.69 -7.70 -11.93
C ASP A 133 5.74 -8.81 -10.85
N ALA A 134 6.91 -9.38 -10.53
CA ALA A 134 7.12 -10.47 -9.56
C ALA A 134 7.41 -9.99 -8.13
N TRP A 135 6.84 -8.84 -7.76
CA TRP A 135 6.80 -8.35 -6.39
C TRP A 135 5.65 -8.99 -5.59
N THR A 136 4.75 -9.73 -6.24
CA THR A 136 3.88 -10.73 -5.61
C THR A 136 4.57 -12.09 -5.69
N SER A 137 5.14 -12.58 -4.59
CA SER A 137 5.59 -13.99 -4.53
C SER A 137 4.39 -14.93 -4.54
N SER A 138 4.55 -16.13 -5.10
CA SER A 138 3.55 -17.20 -4.97
C SER A 138 3.36 -17.68 -3.53
N GLU A 139 4.29 -17.38 -2.63
CA GLU A 139 4.36 -17.93 -1.26
C GLU A 139 4.29 -16.89 -0.14
N GLY A 140 3.89 -15.64 -0.43
CA GLY A 140 3.83 -14.60 0.59
C GLY A 140 3.01 -13.39 0.19
N PRO A 141 2.62 -12.54 1.16
CA PRO A 141 1.79 -11.37 0.90
C PRO A 141 2.47 -10.40 -0.08
N ALA A 142 1.69 -9.62 -0.83
CA ALA A 142 2.23 -8.72 -1.84
C ALA A 142 3.06 -7.57 -1.24
N ARG A 143 2.93 -7.29 0.08
CA ARG A 143 3.69 -6.29 0.86
C ARG A 143 3.96 -5.02 0.06
N PHE A 144 2.85 -4.54 -0.51
CA PHE A 144 2.83 -3.56 -1.58
C PHE A 144 3.34 -2.23 -1.05
N SER A 145 4.27 -1.60 -1.78
CA SER A 145 4.53 -0.18 -1.67
C SER A 145 3.72 0.58 -2.74
N LEU A 146 3.18 1.77 -2.37
CA LEU A 146 2.52 2.82 -3.19
C LEU A 146 2.52 2.61 -4.71
N ALA A 147 1.40 2.90 -5.39
CA ALA A 147 1.19 2.69 -6.83
C ALA A 147 2.34 3.17 -7.75
N GLY A 148 2.45 2.54 -8.91
CA GLY A 148 3.42 2.87 -9.96
C GLY A 148 3.88 1.66 -10.76
N SER A 149 4.60 1.93 -11.86
CA SER A 149 4.95 0.91 -12.87
C SER A 149 6.24 0.13 -12.61
N GLN A 150 7.05 0.55 -11.64
CA GLN A 150 8.26 -0.16 -11.23
C GLN A 150 7.93 -1.10 -10.07
N GLY A 151 8.37 -2.37 -10.18
CA GLY A 151 8.30 -3.33 -9.08
C GLY A 151 9.04 -2.81 -7.85
N LYS A 152 8.32 -2.78 -6.73
CA LYS A 152 8.78 -2.24 -5.45
C LYS A 152 8.08 -2.97 -4.31
N PHE A 153 8.70 -2.98 -3.16
CA PHE A 153 8.11 -3.53 -1.93
C PHE A 153 8.49 -2.65 -0.75
N ALA A 154 7.80 -2.84 0.37
CA ALA A 154 8.00 -2.04 1.56
C ALA A 154 8.61 -2.87 2.70
N LEU A 155 9.49 -2.26 3.47
CA LEU A 155 10.07 -2.81 4.70
C LEU A 155 9.88 -1.83 5.86
N ALA A 156 9.94 -2.34 7.07
CA ALA A 156 9.97 -1.58 8.30
C ALA A 156 11.33 -1.78 8.99
N ASP A 157 12.09 -0.69 9.09
CA ASP A 157 13.13 -0.53 10.11
C ASP A 157 12.45 -0.32 11.48
N TYR A 158 12.70 -1.24 12.40
CA TYR A 158 12.27 -1.17 13.79
C TYR A 158 13.45 -1.48 14.70
N ASP A 159 13.88 -0.49 15.48
CA ASP A 159 15.06 -0.57 16.36
C ASP A 159 16.37 -1.00 15.65
N GLY A 160 16.53 -0.63 14.36
CA GLY A 160 17.73 -0.93 13.56
C GLY A 160 17.72 -2.31 12.91
N GLU A 161 16.62 -3.07 13.07
CA GLU A 161 16.40 -4.37 12.44
C GLU A 161 15.33 -4.27 11.36
N TRP A 162 15.47 -5.08 10.31
CA TRP A 162 14.55 -5.06 9.17
C TRP A 162 13.45 -6.10 9.31
N TYR A 163 12.22 -5.64 9.12
CA TYR A 163 11.02 -6.47 9.13
C TYR A 163 10.22 -6.24 7.86
N TRP A 164 9.51 -7.28 7.45
CA TRP A 164 8.48 -7.15 6.47
C TRP A 164 7.30 -6.35 7.03
N SER A 165 6.93 -5.26 6.36
CA SER A 165 5.80 -4.44 6.81
C SER A 165 4.50 -5.23 6.77
N ASN A 166 3.57 -4.81 7.63
CA ASN A 166 2.22 -5.35 7.71
C ASN A 166 1.29 -4.34 8.41
N ARG A 167 0.03 -4.73 8.65
CA ARG A 167 -0.98 -3.85 9.27
C ARG A 167 -0.60 -3.31 10.65
N THR A 168 0.24 -4.02 11.40
CA THR A 168 0.64 -3.71 12.79
C THR A 168 2.03 -3.08 12.88
N LEU A 169 2.83 -3.24 11.83
CA LEU A 169 4.16 -2.66 11.70
C LEU A 169 4.25 -1.93 10.34
N PRO A 170 3.88 -0.64 10.31
CA PRO A 170 3.88 0.16 9.10
C PRO A 170 5.27 0.21 8.46
N SER A 171 5.33 0.27 7.13
CA SER A 171 6.59 0.43 6.43
C SER A 171 7.24 1.79 6.70
N THR A 172 8.56 1.80 6.75
CA THR A 172 9.39 3.01 6.84
C THR A 172 10.20 3.25 5.58
N HIS A 173 10.41 2.21 4.77
CA HIS A 173 11.23 2.25 3.57
C HIS A 173 10.54 1.59 2.39
N ILE A 174 10.77 2.17 1.20
CA ILE A 174 10.37 1.60 -0.07
C ILE A 174 11.63 1.11 -0.78
N ILE A 175 11.67 -0.19 -1.06
CA ILE A 175 12.78 -0.80 -1.79
C ILE A 175 12.41 -0.83 -3.27
N LYS A 176 13.27 -0.22 -4.11
CA LYS A 176 13.03 -0.03 -5.55
C LYS A 176 14.15 -0.67 -6.40
N PRO A 177 14.15 -2.00 -6.57
CA PRO A 177 15.12 -2.65 -7.46
C PRO A 177 14.99 -2.11 -8.89
N ALA A 178 16.09 -1.84 -9.57
CA ALA A 178 16.02 -1.48 -10.98
C ALA A 178 15.66 -2.69 -11.82
N ALA A 179 14.80 -2.48 -12.81
CA ALA A 179 14.56 -3.48 -13.84
C ALA A 179 15.87 -3.78 -14.60
N SER A 180 16.09 -5.04 -14.99
CA SER A 180 17.31 -5.47 -15.71
C SER A 180 17.60 -4.66 -16.98
N ARG A 181 16.57 -4.08 -17.60
CA ARG A 181 16.69 -3.21 -18.80
C ARG A 181 17.22 -1.79 -18.52
N LEU A 182 17.33 -1.38 -17.25
CA LEU A 182 17.80 -0.05 -16.82
C LEU A 182 18.91 -0.21 -15.76
N PRO A 183 20.09 -0.72 -16.14
CA PRO A 183 21.18 -0.92 -15.19
C PRO A 183 21.64 0.42 -14.58
N GLY A 184 21.82 0.45 -13.27
CA GLY A 184 22.27 1.64 -12.54
C GLY A 184 21.17 2.65 -12.21
N LEU A 185 19.91 2.35 -12.52
CA LEU A 185 18.79 3.24 -12.19
C LEU A 185 18.69 3.50 -10.68
N GLU A 186 19.05 2.53 -9.83
CA GLU A 186 19.06 2.73 -8.37
C GLU A 186 20.01 3.87 -7.98
N ALA A 187 21.22 3.88 -8.54
CA ALA A 187 22.23 4.92 -8.28
C ALA A 187 21.79 6.28 -8.84
N VAL A 188 21.25 6.30 -10.06
CA VAL A 188 20.72 7.53 -10.67
C VAL A 188 19.62 8.15 -9.80
N GLU A 189 18.71 7.32 -9.27
CA GLU A 189 17.63 7.80 -8.41
C GLU A 189 18.18 8.34 -7.07
N ALA A 190 19.09 7.62 -6.42
CA ALA A 190 19.72 8.05 -5.17
C ALA A 190 20.50 9.37 -5.34
N ASP A 191 21.32 9.48 -6.40
CA ASP A 191 22.11 10.68 -6.70
C ASP A 191 21.22 11.86 -7.07
N THR A 192 20.12 11.64 -7.76
CA THR A 192 19.15 12.69 -8.12
C THR A 192 18.46 13.25 -6.87
N LEU A 193 18.07 12.37 -5.93
CA LEU A 193 17.49 12.80 -4.64
C LEU A 193 18.51 13.54 -3.78
N ALA A 194 19.76 13.07 -3.75
CA ALA A 194 20.85 13.74 -3.06
C ALA A 194 21.14 15.14 -3.65
N LEU A 195 21.17 15.25 -4.99
CA LEU A 195 21.34 16.52 -5.68
C LEU A 195 20.18 17.48 -5.39
N ALA A 196 18.93 17.00 -5.46
CA ALA A 196 17.75 17.80 -5.14
C ALA A 196 17.87 18.40 -3.73
N SER A 197 18.24 17.59 -2.75
CA SER A 197 18.49 18.05 -1.38
C SER A 197 19.64 19.07 -1.31
N ALA A 198 20.75 18.83 -2.02
CA ALA A 198 21.92 19.71 -2.04
C ALA A 198 21.63 21.10 -2.64
N VAL A 199 20.67 21.21 -3.56
CA VAL A 199 20.22 22.49 -4.14
C VAL A 199 19.04 23.11 -3.39
N GLY A 200 18.67 22.58 -2.22
CA GLY A 200 17.63 23.13 -1.35
C GLY A 200 16.20 22.73 -1.70
N LEU A 201 16.00 21.73 -2.56
CA LEU A 201 14.67 21.19 -2.84
C LEU A 201 14.29 20.13 -1.78
N PRO A 202 13.03 20.09 -1.31
CA PRO A 202 12.54 19.01 -0.49
C PRO A 202 12.63 17.68 -1.27
N ALA A 203 13.38 16.72 -0.73
CA ALA A 203 13.57 15.39 -1.31
C ALA A 203 13.63 14.33 -0.20
N ALA A 204 13.17 13.12 -0.51
CA ALA A 204 13.31 11.97 0.38
C ALA A 204 14.79 11.57 0.51
N LYS A 205 15.15 10.99 1.66
CA LYS A 205 16.46 10.34 1.82
C LYS A 205 16.45 9.00 1.12
N ALA A 206 17.54 8.67 0.43
CA ALA A 206 17.73 7.39 -0.25
C ALA A 206 19.18 6.91 -0.09
N SER A 207 19.35 5.61 -0.10
CA SER A 207 20.64 4.91 -0.08
C SER A 207 20.57 3.65 -0.95
N LEU A 208 21.73 3.15 -1.35
CA LEU A 208 21.88 1.89 -2.08
C LEU A 208 22.01 0.70 -1.14
#